data_AF-A0A8T0WNF5-F1
#
_entry.id   AF-A0A8T0WNF5-F1
#
_cell.length_a   1.000
_cell.length_b   1.000
_cell.length_c   1.000
_cell.angle_alpha   90.00
_cell.angle_beta   90.00
_cell.angle_gamma   90.00
#
_symmetry.space_group_name_H-M   'P 1'
#
loop_
_entity.id
_entity.type
_entity.pdbx_description
1 polymer ?
#
loop_
_entity_poly.entity_id
_entity_poly.type
_entity_poly.pdbx_seq_one_letter_code
_entity_poly.pdbx_strand_id
1 'polypeptide(L)' 'MDLYLLLHSVLMHFSAAIVILVYIPLSVPVKLFVWAFVKPLRKEDLRGKVVLITGASSGIGEILLIKAAY' A
#
# COMPACT_ATOMS: atom_id res chain seq x y z
N MET A 1 11.36 44.27 13.25
CA MET A 1 11.78 43.21 12.32
C MET A 1 11.58 41.83 12.96
N ASP A 2 11.84 41.68 14.26
CA ASP A 2 11.72 40.42 15.00
C ASP A 2 10.28 39.90 15.13
N LEU A 3 9.29 40.78 15.32
CA LEU A 3 7.88 40.38 15.43
C LEU A 3 7.37 39.69 14.16
N TYR A 4 7.81 40.14 12.98
CA TYR A 4 7.44 39.55 11.70
C TYR A 4 8.01 38.13 11.56
N LEU A 5 9.27 37.94 11.93
CA LEU A 5 9.93 36.64 11.90
C LEU A 5 9.27 35.65 12.87
N LEU A 6 8.86 36.13 14.04
CA LEU A 6 8.18 35.32 15.05
C LEU A 6 6.79 34.87 14.56
N LEU A 7 5.99 35.80 14.02
CA LEU A 7 4.68 35.49 13.44
C LEU A 7 4.78 34.54 12.24
N HIS A 8 5.76 34.76 11.35
CA HIS A 8 6.01 33.91 10.20
C HIS A 8 6.38 32.49 10.64
N SER A 9 7.25 32.34 11.64
CA SER A 9 7.63 31.03 12.17
C SER A 9 6.42 30.29 12.75
N VAL A 10 5.59 30.95 13.56
CA VAL A 10 4.41 30.31 14.15
C VAL A 10 3.41 29.87 13.08
N LEU A 11 3.15 30.71 12.07
CA LEU A 11 2.27 30.38 10.94
C LEU A 11 2.75 29.16 10.16
N MET A 12 4.06 29.06 9.91
CA MET A 12 4.65 27.93 9.19
C MET A 12 4.54 26.61 9.97
N HIS A 13 4.75 26.64 11.29
CA HIS A 13 4.60 25.44 12.10
C HIS A 13 3.14 25.00 12.22
N PHE A 14 2.21 25.95 12.37
CA PHE A 14 0.78 25.66 12.42
C PHE A 14 0.27 25.06 11.11
N SER A 15 0.65 25.64 9.97
CA SER A 15 0.24 25.12 8.66
C SER A 15 0.81 23.73 8.41
N ALA A 16 2.09 23.50 8.71
CA ALA A 16 2.72 22.18 8.61
C ALA A 16 2.03 21.15 9.53
N ALA A 17 1.73 21.52 10.78
CA ALA A 17 1.05 20.64 11.72
C ALA A 17 -0.35 20.25 11.24
N ILE A 18 -1.12 21.20 10.69
CA ILE A 18 -2.44 20.94 10.11
C ILE A 18 -2.34 20.02 8.90
N VAL A 19 -1.39 20.28 8.00
CA VAL A 19 -1.16 19.42 6.82
C VAL A 19 -0.85 18.00 7.26
N ILE A 20 0.07 17.81 8.22
CA ILE A 20 0.41 16.49 8.75
C ILE A 20 -0.80 15.83 9.40
N LEU A 21 -1.51 16.57 10.26
CA LEU A 21 -2.66 16.07 11.01
C LEU A 21 -3.82 15.65 10.11
N VAL A 22 -4.02 16.30 8.97
CA VAL A 22 -5.10 15.96 8.02
C VAL A 22 -4.62 14.93 6.99
N TYR A 23 -3.41 15.10 6.47
CA TYR A 23 -2.87 14.25 5.39
C TYR A 23 -2.60 12.81 5.86
N ILE A 24 -2.04 12.63 7.05
CA ILE A 24 -1.75 11.29 7.58
C ILE A 24 -3.03 10.44 7.74
N PRO A 25 -4.07 10.87 8.48
CA PRO A 25 -5.27 10.06 8.66
C PRO A 25 -6.09 9.92 7.38
N LEU A 26 -5.96 10.82 6.40
CA LEU A 26 -6.62 10.68 5.11
C LEU A 26 -5.88 9.70 4.17
N SER A 27 -4.55 9.69 4.21
CA SER A 27 -3.74 8.82 3.34
C SER A 27 -3.76 7.36 3.78
N VAL A 28 -3.86 7.07 5.08
CA VAL A 28 -3.93 5.70 5.62
C VAL A 28 -5.09 4.88 5.04
N PRO A 29 -6.38 5.31 5.11
CA PRO A 29 -7.50 4.53 4.59
C PRO A 29 -7.43 4.38 3.07
N VAL A 30 -7.01 5.43 2.34
CA VAL A 30 -6.82 5.37 0.89
C VAL A 30 -5.77 4.32 0.52
N LYS A 31 -4.62 4.33 1.22
CA LYS A 31 -3.55 3.37 0.99
C LYS A 31 -3.97 1.95 1.36
N LEU A 32 -4.73 1.78 2.45
CA LEU A 32 -5.28 0.48 2.86
C LEU A 32 -6.26 -0.03 1.81
N PHE A 33 -7.14 0.83 1.29
CA PHE A 33 -8.11 0.49 0.26
C PHE A 33 -7.40 0.07 -1.04
N VAL A 34 -6.47 0.88 -1.54
CA VAL A 34 -5.70 0.53 -2.75
C VAL A 34 -4.92 -0.76 -2.54
N TRP A 35 -4.29 -0.95 -1.38
CA TRP A 35 -3.57 -2.18 -1.08
C TRP A 35 -4.50 -3.40 -1.06
N ALA A 36 -5.64 -3.31 -0.39
CA ALA A 36 -6.59 -4.42 -0.25
C ALA A 36 -7.25 -4.80 -1.58
N PHE A 37 -7.55 -3.86 -2.47
CA PHE A 37 -8.26 -4.14 -3.71
C PHE A 37 -7.34 -4.34 -4.92
N VAL A 38 -6.18 -3.67 -4.97
CA VAL A 38 -5.29 -3.72 -6.14
C VAL A 38 -4.21 -4.80 -6.00
N LYS A 39 -3.64 -5.03 -4.81
CA LYS A 39 -2.62 -6.10 -4.65
C LYS A 39 -3.13 -7.49 -5.01
N PRO A 40 -4.31 -7.96 -4.54
CA PRO A 40 -4.73 -9.34 -4.84
C PRO A 40 -5.09 -9.55 -6.31
N LEU A 41 -5.41 -8.48 -7.04
CA LEU A 41 -5.67 -8.55 -8.48
C LEU A 41 -4.40 -8.50 -9.32
N ARG A 42 -3.27 -8.12 -8.72
CA ARG A 42 -2.00 -8.03 -9.43
C ARG A 42 -1.44 -9.44 -9.62
N LYS A 43 -1.43 -9.91 -10.87
CA LYS A 43 -0.76 -11.16 -11.23
C LYS A 43 0.71 -11.04 -10.86
N GLU A 44 1.15 -11.90 -9.96
CA GLU A 44 2.56 -11.99 -9.61
C GLU A 44 3.27 -12.88 -10.63
N ASP A 45 4.44 -12.44 -11.09
CA ASP A 45 5.27 -13.26 -11.97
C ASP A 45 5.91 -14.38 -11.14
N LEU A 46 5.65 -15.62 -11.56
CA LEU A 46 6.14 -16.85 -10.93
C LEU A 46 7.38 -17.41 -11.66
N ARG A 47 7.82 -16.78 -12.76
CA ARG A 47 9.01 -17.23 -13.50
C ARG A 47 10.25 -17.25 -12.60
N GLY A 48 10.90 -18.41 -12.53
CA GLY A 48 12.10 -18.63 -11.72
C GLY A 48 11.86 -18.74 -10.21
N LYS A 49 10.61 -18.72 -9.74
CA LYS A 49 10.25 -18.91 -8.33
C LYS A 49 9.85 -20.36 -8.06
N VAL A 50 10.25 -20.89 -6.90
CA VAL A 50 9.77 -22.18 -6.39
C VAL A 50 8.52 -21.94 -5.55
N VAL A 51 7.42 -22.62 -5.87
CA VAL A 51 6.12 -22.45 -5.20
C VAL A 51 5.64 -23.81 -4.69
N LEU A 52 5.18 -23.86 -3.43
CA LEU A 52 4.54 -25.04 -2.84
C LEU A 52 3.02 -24.88 -2.90
N ILE A 53 2.34 -25.80 -3.59
CA ILE A 53 0.89 -25.85 -3.67
C ILE A 53 0.42 -27.10 -2.92
N THR A 54 -0.29 -26.90 -1.81
CA THR A 54 -0.90 -27.99 -1.05
C THR A 54 -2.23 -28.39 -1.69
N GLY A 55 -2.64 -29.65 -1.55
CA GLY A 55 -3.92 -30.11 -2.11
C GLY A 55 -4.00 -30.05 -3.64
N ALA A 56 -2.87 -30.15 -4.35
CA ALA A 56 -2.82 -30.08 -5.82
C ALA A 56 -3.25 -31.38 -6.55
N SER A 57 -3.78 -32.36 -5.81
CA SER A 57 -4.19 -33.66 -6.38
C SER A 57 -5.47 -33.57 -7.22
N SER A 58 -6.36 -32.61 -6.91
CA SER A 58 -7.61 -32.39 -7.66
C SER A 58 -8.21 -31.00 -7.41
N GLY A 59 -9.12 -30.57 -8.27
CA GLY A 59 -9.93 -29.37 -8.09
C GLY A 59 -9.14 -28.07 -8.24
N ILE A 60 -9.35 -27.11 -7.33
CA ILE A 60 -8.73 -25.77 -7.40
C ILE A 60 -7.20 -25.87 -7.35
N GLY A 61 -6.66 -26.79 -6.54
CA GLY A 61 -5.22 -26.98 -6.41
C GLY A 61 -4.56 -27.48 -7.69
N GLU A 62 -5.21 -28.37 -8.42
CA GLU A 62 -4.75 -28.88 -9.72
C GLU A 62 -4.67 -27.76 -10.76
N ILE A 63 -5.73 -26.93 -10.84
CA ILE A 63 -5.77 -25.78 -11.76
C ILE A 63 -4.67 -24.77 -11.42
N LEU A 64 -4.43 -24.51 -10.13
CA LEU A 64 -3.35 -23.62 -9.69
C LEU A 64 -1.96 -24.18 -10.05
N LEU A 65 -1.75 -25.48 -9.89
CA LEU A 65 -0.48 -26.14 -10.26
C LEU A 65 -0.21 -25.98 -11.75
N ILE A 66 -1.19 -26.29 -12.60
CA ILE A 66 -1.08 -26.12 -14.05
C ILE A 66 -0.77 -24.65 -14.35
N LYS A 67 -1.52 -23.70 -13.77
CA LYS A 67 -1.31 -22.27 -14.02
C LYS A 67 0.05 -21.74 -13.54
N ALA A 68 0.65 -22.35 -12.53
CA ALA A 68 1.97 -21.96 -12.02
C ALA A 68 3.12 -22.58 -12.84
N ALA A 69 2.89 -23.72 -13.48
CA ALA A 69 3.88 -24.43 -14.27
C ALA A 69 4.11 -23.83 -15.68
N TYR A 70 3.14 -23.07 -16.21
CA TYR A 70 3.17 -22.44 -17.55
C TYR A 70 3.14 -20.92 -17.47
#